data_AF-A0A2K5P996-F1
#
_entry.id   AF-A0A2K5P996-F1
#
_cell.length_a   1.000
_cell.length_b   1.000
_cell.length_c   1.000
_cell.angle_alpha   90.00
_cell.angle_beta   90.00
_cell.angle_gamma   90.00
#
_symmetry.space_group_name_H-M   'P 1'
#
loop_
_entity.id
_entity.type
_entity.pdbx_description
1 polymer ?
#
loop_
_entity_poly.entity_id
_entity_poly.type
_entity_poly.pdbx_seq_one_letter_code
_entity_poly.pdbx_strand_id
1 'polypeptide(L)'
;MDTSLLSVTILLILSIFIQSNAHGQSLKPEPVGRRTQAVETNKTLHETKTRFLLFRETGRGCQIQIDRLDRLQECGFNSSLPLVMIIHGWSESAQLSRSHVHLIGYSLGAHVSGFAGSSIGGTRKIGRITGLDPAGPLFEGSSPNDRLSPDDADFVDAIHTFTREYMGLSVGIKQPIGHYDFYPNGGSFQPGCHFLELYRHIAQHGFNAITQTIKCSHERSVHLFIDSLLHAGTQSMAYLCRDMDSFSQGLCLSCKKGRCNTLGYHVRQEPQSKSKRLFLVTRAQSPFKVYHYNFKIHFINQSEKPTQTTFTMSLLGTKEKMQKIPITLDKGIASNKTYSFLITLEVDIGELVMIKFKWESSAVWANVWNTVQTIIPWGPRPHHSGLLLKTIRVKAGETQQRMTFCSENTDDLQLRPTQEKIFVKCELKSKISKQKIR
;
A
#
# COMPACT_ATOMS: atom_id res chain seq x y z
N MET A 1 6.21 23.62 -37.83
CA MET A 1 6.03 22.24 -37.35
C MET A 1 4.87 22.26 -36.40
N ASP A 2 3.71 21.86 -36.91
CA ASP A 2 2.51 22.65 -36.66
C ASP A 2 1.50 21.89 -35.80
N THR A 3 1.02 22.56 -34.75
CA THR A 3 0.13 22.00 -33.72
C THR A 3 -1.25 21.60 -34.26
N SER A 4 -1.62 22.11 -35.44
CA SER A 4 -2.81 21.68 -36.17
C SER A 4 -2.71 20.22 -36.63
N LEU A 5 -1.55 19.79 -37.14
CA LEU A 5 -1.38 18.45 -37.70
C LEU A 5 -1.56 17.37 -36.61
N LEU A 6 -1.00 17.61 -35.43
CA LEU A 6 -1.11 16.70 -34.28
C LEU A 6 -2.57 16.53 -33.81
N SER A 7 -3.33 17.63 -33.76
CA SER A 7 -4.76 17.62 -33.40
C SER A 7 -5.61 16.85 -34.42
N VAL A 8 -5.33 17.02 -35.71
CA VAL A 8 -6.02 16.27 -36.79
C VAL A 8 -5.73 14.77 -36.70
N THR A 9 -4.48 14.36 -36.42
CA THR A 9 -4.14 12.95 -36.23
C THR A 9 -4.88 12.33 -35.05
N ILE A 10 -5.01 13.07 -33.93
CA ILE A 10 -5.72 12.59 -32.73
C ILE A 10 -7.23 12.43 -32.99
N LEU A 11 -7.87 13.36 -33.70
CA LEU A 11 -9.29 13.23 -34.08
C LEU A 11 -9.56 12.03 -35.01
N LEU A 12 -8.65 11.75 -35.95
CA LEU A 12 -8.76 10.61 -36.86
C LEU A 12 -8.69 9.27 -36.10
N ILE A 13 -7.76 9.15 -35.16
CA ILE A 13 -7.63 7.93 -34.31
C ILE A 13 -8.89 7.73 -33.46
N LEU A 14 -9.44 8.78 -32.86
CA LEU A 14 -10.69 8.70 -32.08
C LEU A 14 -11.89 8.29 -32.95
N SER A 15 -11.98 8.79 -34.18
CA SER A 15 -13.06 8.47 -35.11
C SER A 15 -13.12 6.98 -35.47
N ILE A 16 -11.95 6.35 -35.68
CA ILE A 16 -11.84 4.93 -36.03
C ILE A 16 -12.37 4.04 -34.88
N PHE A 17 -12.02 4.35 -33.62
CA PHE A 17 -12.50 3.58 -32.47
C PHE A 17 -14.01 3.67 -32.25
N ILE A 18 -14.67 4.76 -32.65
CA ILE A 18 -16.12 4.94 -32.49
C ILE A 18 -16.89 4.09 -33.51
N GLN A 19 -16.41 3.98 -34.75
CA GLN A 19 -17.11 3.22 -35.80
C GLN A 19 -17.05 1.69 -35.61
N SER A 20 -16.02 1.15 -34.96
CA SER A 20 -15.87 -0.30 -34.77
C SER A 20 -16.85 -0.94 -33.77
N ASN A 21 -17.54 -0.15 -32.93
CA ASN A 21 -18.50 -0.66 -31.93
C ASN A 21 -19.97 -0.67 -32.40
N ALA A 22 -20.25 -0.37 -33.67
CA ALA A 22 -21.60 -0.11 -34.18
C ALA A 22 -22.17 -1.22 -35.08
N HIS A 23 -22.05 -2.50 -34.70
CA HIS A 23 -22.79 -3.61 -35.33
C HIS A 23 -23.21 -4.69 -34.31
N GLY A 24 -24.48 -4.67 -33.92
CA GLY A 24 -25.13 -5.72 -33.13
C GLY A 24 -26.62 -5.77 -33.49
N GLN A 25 -27.06 -6.86 -34.11
CA GLN A 25 -28.43 -6.99 -34.61
C GLN A 25 -29.43 -7.43 -33.53
N SER A 26 -30.68 -7.01 -33.70
CA SER A 26 -31.80 -7.29 -32.78
C SER A 26 -32.36 -8.71 -32.97
N LEU A 27 -32.64 -9.40 -31.86
CA LEU A 27 -33.50 -10.60 -31.80
C LEU A 27 -34.32 -10.58 -30.50
N LYS A 28 -35.53 -11.15 -30.54
CA LYS A 28 -36.50 -11.26 -29.42
C LYS A 28 -37.00 -12.71 -29.23
N PRO A 29 -37.60 -13.07 -28.08
CA PRO A 29 -37.60 -14.44 -27.55
C PRO A 29 -38.92 -15.22 -27.71
N GLU A 30 -38.92 -16.53 -27.38
CA GLU A 30 -39.93 -17.29 -26.56
C GLU A 30 -39.50 -18.80 -26.38
N PRO A 31 -40.24 -19.77 -25.76
CA PRO A 31 -40.11 -20.02 -24.31
C PRO A 31 -40.11 -21.51 -23.76
N VAL A 32 -39.60 -21.68 -22.53
CA VAL A 32 -40.05 -22.59 -21.42
C VAL A 32 -40.20 -24.14 -21.59
N GLY A 33 -39.52 -24.90 -20.70
CA GLY A 33 -39.92 -26.24 -20.20
C GLY A 33 -38.75 -27.25 -20.03
N ARG A 34 -38.72 -28.22 -19.08
CA ARG A 34 -39.49 -28.52 -17.84
C ARG A 34 -38.65 -29.43 -16.89
N ARG A 35 -39.06 -29.60 -15.63
CA ARG A 35 -38.51 -30.48 -14.55
C ARG A 35 -38.28 -31.97 -14.95
N THR A 36 -37.55 -32.84 -14.23
CA THR A 36 -36.83 -32.75 -12.91
C THR A 36 -35.42 -33.44 -13.03
N GLN A 37 -34.72 -34.13 -12.09
CA GLN A 37 -34.91 -34.63 -10.70
C GLN A 37 -33.54 -34.75 -9.95
N ALA A 38 -33.47 -35.38 -8.76
CA ALA A 38 -32.22 -35.61 -8.00
C ALA A 38 -32.24 -36.95 -7.20
N VAL A 39 -31.05 -37.51 -6.93
CA VAL A 39 -30.77 -38.69 -6.07
C VAL A 39 -29.45 -38.43 -5.30
N GLU A 40 -29.29 -38.99 -4.09
CA GLU A 40 -28.22 -38.63 -3.15
C GLU A 40 -27.63 -39.87 -2.43
N THR A 41 -26.30 -40.00 -2.38
CA THR A 41 -25.58 -40.98 -1.54
C THR A 41 -24.19 -40.51 -1.10
N ASN A 42 -23.96 -40.54 0.23
CA ASN A 42 -22.74 -40.75 1.02
C ASN A 42 -21.33 -40.29 0.54
N LYS A 43 -20.58 -39.62 1.44
CA LYS A 43 -19.20 -39.14 1.24
C LYS A 43 -18.15 -39.96 1.99
N THR A 44 -17.01 -40.21 1.35
CA THR A 44 -15.72 -40.54 1.99
C THR A 44 -14.87 -39.28 2.19
N LEU A 45 -13.98 -39.30 3.20
CA LEU A 45 -13.10 -38.18 3.50
C LEU A 45 -11.81 -38.27 2.65
N HIS A 46 -11.46 -37.21 1.91
CA HIS A 46 -10.27 -37.16 1.05
C HIS A 46 -9.27 -36.10 1.49
N GLU A 47 -7.99 -36.45 1.41
CA GLU A 47 -6.85 -35.56 1.68
C GLU A 47 -6.60 -34.61 0.48
N THR A 48 -6.51 -33.31 0.74
CA THR A 48 -6.52 -32.27 -0.30
C THR A 48 -5.13 -31.89 -0.79
N LYS A 49 -4.84 -32.15 -2.07
CA LYS A 49 -3.56 -31.80 -2.73
C LYS A 49 -3.71 -30.66 -3.73
N THR A 50 -3.28 -29.46 -3.36
CA THR A 50 -3.26 -28.27 -4.23
C THR A 50 -2.36 -28.48 -5.46
N ARG A 51 -2.80 -27.97 -6.62
CA ARG A 51 -2.03 -27.92 -7.88
C ARG A 51 -2.29 -26.58 -8.55
N PHE A 52 -1.30 -26.07 -9.27
CA PHE A 52 -1.42 -24.85 -10.06
C PHE A 52 -1.32 -25.22 -11.54
N LEU A 53 -2.26 -24.76 -12.35
CA LEU A 53 -2.35 -25.07 -13.78
C LEU A 53 -2.38 -23.74 -14.57
N LEU A 54 -1.42 -23.55 -15.47
CA LEU A 54 -1.43 -22.45 -16.43
C LEU A 54 -2.14 -22.89 -17.71
N PHE A 55 -3.17 -22.15 -18.12
CA PHE A 55 -3.90 -22.38 -19.36
C PHE A 55 -3.64 -21.23 -20.34
N ARG A 56 -3.56 -21.56 -21.64
CA ARG A 56 -3.43 -20.59 -22.73
C ARG A 56 -4.42 -20.90 -23.84
N GLU A 57 -5.24 -19.90 -24.17
CA GLU A 57 -6.12 -19.71 -25.36
C GLU A 57 -7.02 -20.87 -25.80
N THR A 58 -6.52 -22.10 -25.99
CA THR A 58 -7.30 -23.36 -25.99
C THR A 58 -6.33 -24.54 -25.82
N GLY A 59 -6.28 -25.18 -24.64
CA GLY A 59 -5.33 -26.27 -24.40
C GLY A 59 -5.42 -26.94 -23.04
N ARG A 60 -4.69 -28.06 -22.87
CA ARG A 60 -4.53 -28.74 -21.58
C ARG A 60 -3.64 -27.89 -20.65
N GLY A 61 -4.09 -27.69 -19.41
CA GLY A 61 -3.37 -26.87 -18.43
C GLY A 61 -1.99 -27.43 -18.07
N CYS A 62 -0.96 -26.58 -18.12
CA CYS A 62 0.41 -26.93 -17.80
C CYS A 62 0.65 -26.79 -16.28
N GLN A 63 1.08 -27.86 -15.62
CA GLN A 63 1.21 -27.87 -14.15
C GLN A 63 2.50 -27.20 -13.69
N ILE A 64 2.39 -26.03 -13.08
CA ILE A 64 3.51 -25.30 -12.47
C ILE A 64 3.71 -25.75 -11.02
N GLN A 65 4.95 -25.68 -10.54
CA GLN A 65 5.30 -25.93 -9.13
C GLN A 65 6.02 -24.70 -8.57
N ILE A 66 5.69 -24.31 -7.34
CA ILE A 66 6.17 -23.04 -6.74
C ILE A 66 7.68 -23.06 -6.44
N ASP A 67 8.26 -24.26 -6.28
CA ASP A 67 9.69 -24.53 -6.09
C ASP A 67 10.52 -24.54 -7.39
N ARG A 68 9.87 -24.45 -8.56
CA ARG A 68 10.51 -24.64 -9.88
C ARG A 68 10.16 -23.51 -10.85
N LEU A 69 10.88 -22.39 -10.74
CA LEU A 69 10.65 -21.18 -11.53
C LEU A 69 10.93 -21.39 -13.05
N ASP A 70 11.79 -22.36 -13.39
CA ASP A 70 12.04 -22.85 -14.74
C ASP A 70 10.75 -23.29 -15.46
N ARG A 71 9.88 -24.04 -14.75
CA ARG A 71 8.62 -24.55 -15.30
C ARG A 71 7.64 -23.43 -15.69
N LEU A 72 7.79 -22.23 -15.14
CA LEU A 72 6.92 -21.10 -15.47
C LEU A 72 7.14 -20.65 -16.93
N GLN A 73 8.39 -20.58 -17.37
CA GLN A 73 8.75 -20.23 -18.75
C GLN A 73 8.45 -21.38 -19.71
N GLU A 74 8.72 -22.63 -19.31
CA GLU A 74 8.38 -23.82 -20.12
C GLU A 74 6.87 -23.95 -20.37
N CYS A 75 6.03 -23.63 -19.39
CA CYS A 75 4.58 -23.57 -19.55
C CYS A 75 4.10 -22.38 -20.44
N GLY A 76 5.01 -21.59 -21.00
CA GLY A 76 4.69 -20.49 -21.90
C GLY A 76 4.13 -19.24 -21.22
N PHE A 77 4.44 -19.02 -19.92
CA PHE A 77 4.02 -17.82 -19.22
C PHE A 77 4.66 -16.56 -19.83
N ASN A 78 3.85 -15.79 -20.55
CA ASN A 78 4.22 -14.48 -21.05
C ASN A 78 3.68 -13.40 -20.11
N SER A 79 4.55 -12.76 -19.34
CA SER A 79 4.18 -11.69 -18.41
C SER A 79 3.59 -10.45 -19.11
N SER A 80 3.62 -10.35 -20.44
CA SER A 80 3.01 -9.25 -21.20
C SER A 80 1.55 -9.51 -21.61
N LEU A 81 0.96 -10.64 -21.19
CA LEU A 81 -0.46 -10.94 -21.36
C LEU A 81 -1.20 -10.83 -20.02
N PRO A 82 -2.51 -10.47 -19.99
CA PRO A 82 -3.29 -10.41 -18.76
C PRO A 82 -3.42 -11.79 -18.09
N LEU A 83 -2.89 -11.92 -16.87
CA LEU A 83 -3.03 -13.14 -16.07
C LEU A 83 -4.39 -13.17 -15.33
N VAL A 84 -5.20 -14.21 -15.58
CA VAL A 84 -6.43 -14.48 -14.82
C VAL A 84 -6.23 -15.72 -13.95
N MET A 85 -6.22 -15.56 -12.62
CA MET A 85 -5.98 -16.65 -11.68
C MET A 85 -7.29 -17.33 -11.25
N ILE A 86 -7.85 -18.16 -12.13
CA ILE A 86 -9.07 -18.91 -11.84
C ILE A 86 -8.75 -20.08 -10.88
N ILE A 87 -8.88 -19.83 -9.57
CA ILE A 87 -8.97 -20.91 -8.57
C ILE A 87 -10.37 -21.53 -8.66
N HIS A 88 -10.52 -22.46 -9.60
CA HIS A 88 -11.78 -23.20 -9.80
C HIS A 88 -11.94 -24.31 -8.74
N GLY A 89 -13.20 -24.57 -8.37
CA GLY A 89 -13.58 -25.68 -7.50
C GLY A 89 -14.81 -26.39 -8.05
N TRP A 90 -14.62 -27.38 -8.93
CA TRP A 90 -15.66 -28.33 -9.32
C TRP A 90 -15.06 -29.58 -9.97
N SER A 91 -15.67 -30.73 -9.68
CA SER A 91 -15.72 -31.92 -10.52
C SER A 91 -17.06 -32.58 -10.23
N GLU A 92 -17.73 -33.15 -11.24
CA GLU A 92 -19.13 -33.59 -11.12
C GLU A 92 -19.34 -34.74 -10.11
N SER A 93 -18.26 -35.38 -9.65
CA SER A 93 -18.26 -36.37 -8.56
C SER A 93 -18.22 -35.78 -7.14
N ALA A 94 -18.08 -34.46 -6.98
CA ALA A 94 -17.83 -33.83 -5.67
C ALA A 94 -18.80 -32.69 -5.35
N GLN A 95 -19.71 -32.95 -4.40
CA GLN A 95 -20.62 -31.94 -3.80
C GLN A 95 -19.84 -30.85 -3.03
N LEU A 96 -19.35 -29.82 -3.73
CA LEU A 96 -18.69 -28.65 -3.15
C LEU A 96 -19.70 -27.55 -2.79
N SER A 97 -19.69 -27.06 -1.54
CA SER A 97 -20.49 -25.90 -1.15
C SER A 97 -19.83 -24.60 -1.63
N ARG A 98 -20.58 -23.77 -2.35
CA ARG A 98 -20.19 -22.46 -2.92
C ARG A 98 -19.47 -21.53 -1.92
N SER A 99 -19.81 -21.64 -0.64
CA SER A 99 -19.17 -20.95 0.48
C SER A 99 -17.66 -21.23 0.65
N HIS A 100 -17.10 -22.24 -0.04
CA HIS A 100 -15.67 -22.58 -0.04
C HIS A 100 -14.95 -22.16 -1.32
N VAL A 101 -15.65 -21.53 -2.28
CA VAL A 101 -15.05 -21.01 -3.51
C VAL A 101 -14.46 -19.63 -3.24
N HIS A 102 -13.21 -19.42 -3.68
CA HIS A 102 -12.51 -18.13 -3.64
C HIS A 102 -12.03 -17.77 -5.05
N LEU A 103 -12.71 -16.83 -5.71
CA LEU A 103 -12.26 -16.30 -7.00
C LEU A 103 -11.22 -15.19 -6.81
N ILE A 104 -10.23 -15.12 -7.70
CA ILE A 104 -9.20 -14.08 -7.70
C ILE A 104 -9.09 -13.51 -9.11
N GLY A 105 -9.46 -12.24 -9.27
CA GLY A 105 -9.46 -11.56 -10.56
C GLY A 105 -8.50 -10.39 -10.56
N TYR A 106 -7.61 -10.34 -11.56
CA TYR A 106 -6.69 -9.22 -11.79
C TYR A 106 -7.21 -8.33 -12.91
N SER A 107 -7.07 -7.00 -12.77
CA SER A 107 -7.49 -6.01 -13.76
C SER A 107 -8.96 -6.21 -14.15
N LEU A 108 -9.30 -6.27 -15.44
CA LEU A 108 -10.64 -6.61 -15.96
C LEU A 108 -11.18 -7.94 -15.40
N GLY A 109 -10.32 -8.91 -15.11
CA GLY A 109 -10.69 -10.21 -14.53
C GLY A 109 -11.33 -10.13 -13.13
N ALA A 110 -11.13 -9.02 -12.41
CA ALA A 110 -11.84 -8.74 -11.17
C ALA A 110 -13.36 -8.55 -11.40
N HIS A 111 -13.74 -7.88 -12.48
CA HIS A 111 -15.15 -7.69 -12.84
C HIS A 111 -15.76 -8.97 -13.41
N VAL A 112 -14.99 -9.74 -14.19
CA VAL A 112 -15.38 -11.12 -14.58
C VAL A 112 -15.67 -11.99 -13.35
N SER A 113 -14.88 -11.85 -12.27
CA SER A 113 -15.11 -12.57 -11.01
C SER A 113 -16.39 -12.11 -10.29
N GLY A 114 -16.69 -10.80 -10.32
CA GLY A 114 -17.94 -10.23 -9.80
C GLY A 114 -19.17 -10.72 -10.57
N PHE A 115 -19.16 -10.59 -11.90
CA PHE A 115 -20.21 -11.10 -12.78
C PHE A 115 -20.45 -12.61 -12.61
N ALA A 116 -19.39 -13.41 -12.42
CA ALA A 116 -19.51 -14.83 -12.13
C ALA A 116 -20.18 -15.10 -10.77
N GLY A 117 -19.82 -14.35 -9.71
CA GLY A 117 -20.45 -14.42 -8.40
C GLY A 117 -21.95 -14.10 -8.43
N SER A 118 -22.30 -12.98 -9.06
CA SER A 118 -23.69 -12.55 -9.29
C SER A 118 -24.50 -13.58 -10.10
N SER A 119 -23.93 -14.08 -11.21
CA SER A 119 -24.59 -15.05 -12.09
C SER A 119 -24.85 -16.42 -11.46
N ILE A 120 -24.10 -16.81 -10.43
CA ILE A 120 -24.23 -18.12 -9.77
C ILE A 120 -25.52 -18.24 -8.92
N GLY A 121 -26.11 -17.11 -8.52
CA GLY A 121 -27.54 -16.94 -8.22
C GLY A 121 -28.15 -17.71 -7.03
N GLY A 122 -29.37 -17.35 -6.65
CA GLY A 122 -30.12 -18.03 -5.57
C GLY A 122 -29.64 -17.70 -4.15
N THR A 123 -29.98 -18.56 -3.18
CA THR A 123 -29.88 -18.24 -1.74
C THR A 123 -28.50 -18.40 -1.10
N ARG A 124 -27.46 -18.77 -1.85
CA ARG A 124 -26.07 -18.92 -1.37
C ARG A 124 -25.09 -18.39 -2.41
N LYS A 125 -24.34 -17.34 -2.03
CA LYS A 125 -23.31 -16.70 -2.86
C LYS A 125 -22.03 -17.56 -2.94
N ILE A 126 -21.02 -17.05 -3.64
CA ILE A 126 -19.63 -17.53 -3.55
C ILE A 126 -19.05 -17.11 -2.19
N GLY A 127 -18.18 -17.93 -1.59
CA GLY A 127 -17.54 -17.62 -0.31
C GLY A 127 -16.68 -16.35 -0.35
N ARG A 128 -15.76 -16.22 -1.32
CA ARG A 128 -14.91 -15.04 -1.48
C ARG A 128 -14.63 -14.63 -2.92
N ILE A 129 -14.49 -13.33 -3.15
CA ILE A 129 -13.83 -12.77 -4.36
C ILE A 129 -12.73 -11.79 -3.91
N THR A 130 -11.53 -11.88 -4.50
CA THR A 130 -10.49 -10.87 -4.35
C THR A 130 -10.19 -10.17 -5.68
N GLY A 131 -10.34 -8.84 -5.72
CA GLY A 131 -9.97 -8.00 -6.84
C GLY A 131 -8.54 -7.47 -6.73
N LEU A 132 -7.68 -7.77 -7.70
CA LEU A 132 -6.30 -7.31 -7.78
C LEU A 132 -6.20 -6.18 -8.80
N ASP A 133 -6.02 -4.95 -8.31
CA ASP A 133 -6.14 -3.66 -9.01
C ASP A 133 -7.24 -3.64 -10.10
N PRO A 134 -8.52 -3.79 -9.73
CA PRO A 134 -9.63 -3.93 -10.68
C PRO A 134 -9.71 -2.75 -11.65
N ALA A 135 -10.14 -2.98 -12.89
CA ALA A 135 -10.07 -1.98 -13.96
C ALA A 135 -10.92 -0.72 -13.69
N GLY A 136 -10.34 0.47 -13.83
CA GLY A 136 -11.03 1.76 -13.71
C GLY A 136 -11.81 2.18 -14.97
N PRO A 137 -11.23 2.14 -16.18
CA PRO A 137 -11.94 2.51 -17.40
C PRO A 137 -13.23 1.70 -17.59
N LEU A 138 -14.33 2.39 -17.92
CA LEU A 138 -15.71 1.87 -18.02
C LEU A 138 -16.39 1.42 -16.71
N PHE A 139 -15.65 1.20 -15.60
CA PHE A 139 -16.22 0.72 -14.33
C PHE A 139 -16.17 1.75 -13.18
N GLU A 140 -15.35 2.79 -13.27
CA GLU A 140 -15.35 3.91 -12.33
C GLU A 140 -16.69 4.65 -12.37
N GLY A 141 -17.31 4.88 -11.21
CA GLY A 141 -18.65 5.45 -11.11
C GLY A 141 -19.82 4.55 -11.57
N SER A 142 -19.58 3.34 -12.11
CA SER A 142 -20.65 2.45 -12.57
C SER A 142 -21.48 1.84 -11.44
N SER A 143 -22.70 1.42 -11.77
CA SER A 143 -23.63 0.73 -10.86
C SER A 143 -22.97 -0.52 -10.26
N PRO A 144 -23.26 -0.91 -9.00
CA PRO A 144 -22.77 -2.17 -8.43
C PRO A 144 -22.98 -3.40 -9.33
N ASN A 145 -24.09 -3.44 -10.08
CA ASN A 145 -24.42 -4.55 -10.98
C ASN A 145 -23.49 -4.65 -12.22
N ASP A 146 -22.83 -3.56 -12.59
CA ASP A 146 -22.08 -3.42 -13.85
C ASP A 146 -20.56 -3.59 -13.67
N ARG A 147 -20.12 -4.10 -12.50
CA ARG A 147 -18.71 -4.25 -12.10
C ARG A 147 -18.57 -5.27 -10.97
N LEU A 148 -17.40 -5.29 -10.32
CA LEU A 148 -17.21 -5.97 -9.04
C LEU A 148 -17.86 -5.13 -7.93
N SER A 149 -18.58 -5.79 -7.03
CA SER A 149 -19.31 -5.21 -5.92
C SER A 149 -19.17 -6.04 -4.64
N PRO A 150 -19.49 -5.49 -3.44
CA PRO A 150 -19.56 -6.30 -2.21
C PRO A 150 -20.66 -7.37 -2.26
N ASP A 151 -21.63 -7.24 -3.17
CA ASP A 151 -22.77 -8.14 -3.27
C ASP A 151 -22.51 -9.43 -4.05
N ASP A 152 -21.37 -9.54 -4.73
CA ASP A 152 -21.07 -10.68 -5.61
C ASP A 152 -20.64 -11.95 -4.83
N ALA A 153 -20.29 -11.82 -3.54
CA ALA A 153 -19.88 -12.92 -2.66
C ALA A 153 -20.32 -12.69 -1.20
N ASP A 154 -20.12 -13.70 -0.35
CA ASP A 154 -20.23 -13.56 1.11
C ASP A 154 -19.11 -12.65 1.66
N PHE A 155 -17.94 -12.64 1.01
CA PHE A 155 -16.85 -11.69 1.29
C PHE A 155 -16.10 -11.22 0.03
N VAL A 156 -16.16 -9.92 -0.30
CA VAL A 156 -15.30 -9.31 -1.33
C VAL A 156 -14.20 -8.44 -0.70
N ASP A 157 -12.97 -8.54 -1.20
CA ASP A 157 -11.86 -7.64 -0.87
C ASP A 157 -11.08 -7.18 -2.12
N ALA A 158 -10.47 -6.00 -2.08
CA ALA A 158 -9.82 -5.39 -3.24
C ALA A 158 -8.46 -4.75 -2.88
N ILE A 159 -7.46 -4.89 -3.76
CA ILE A 159 -6.12 -4.31 -3.60
C ILE A 159 -5.86 -3.29 -4.72
N HIS A 160 -5.85 -2.01 -4.34
CA HIS A 160 -5.79 -0.84 -5.22
C HIS A 160 -4.35 -0.29 -5.29
N THR A 161 -3.65 -0.57 -6.39
CA THR A 161 -2.24 -0.21 -6.60
C THR A 161 -1.99 0.85 -7.68
N PHE A 162 -2.90 1.09 -8.62
CA PHE A 162 -2.71 2.14 -9.65
C PHE A 162 -3.99 2.90 -9.99
N THR A 163 -4.51 3.64 -8.99
CA THR A 163 -5.83 4.30 -8.98
C THR A 163 -5.75 5.83 -8.94
N ARG A 164 -4.58 6.40 -9.26
CA ARG A 164 -4.39 7.85 -9.41
C ARG A 164 -4.12 8.17 -10.87
N GLU A 165 -5.06 8.88 -11.47
CA GLU A 165 -4.89 9.53 -12.75
C GLU A 165 -3.68 10.47 -12.72
N TYR A 166 -2.65 10.12 -13.48
CA TYR A 166 -1.48 10.95 -13.72
C TYR A 166 -1.32 11.11 -15.24
N MET A 167 -1.28 12.35 -15.73
CA MET A 167 -1.30 12.66 -17.16
C MET A 167 -2.51 12.06 -17.93
N GLY A 168 -3.67 11.92 -17.27
CA GLY A 168 -4.87 11.29 -17.85
C GLY A 168 -4.84 9.75 -17.85
N LEU A 169 -3.84 9.14 -17.20
CA LEU A 169 -3.63 7.69 -17.21
C LEU A 169 -3.82 7.11 -15.80
N SER A 170 -4.90 6.35 -15.63
CA SER A 170 -5.18 5.45 -14.49
C SER A 170 -5.76 4.16 -15.05
N VAL A 171 -5.32 3.00 -14.53
CA VAL A 171 -5.85 1.70 -14.99
C VAL A 171 -6.60 0.97 -13.88
N GLY A 172 -6.23 1.16 -12.61
CA GLY A 172 -6.99 0.70 -11.46
C GLY A 172 -8.16 1.64 -11.12
N ILE A 173 -9.25 1.06 -10.63
CA ILE A 173 -10.44 1.74 -10.12
C ILE A 173 -10.19 2.33 -8.74
N LYS A 174 -10.66 3.55 -8.49
CA LYS A 174 -10.42 4.34 -7.28
C LYS A 174 -11.56 4.22 -6.27
N GLN A 175 -12.81 4.10 -6.72
CA GLN A 175 -13.93 3.87 -5.80
C GLN A 175 -13.77 2.52 -5.05
N PRO A 176 -14.21 2.45 -3.77
CA PRO A 176 -14.26 1.19 -3.04
C PRO A 176 -15.32 0.28 -3.63
N ILE A 177 -15.01 -1.01 -3.71
CA ILE A 177 -15.80 -2.04 -4.40
C ILE A 177 -15.88 -3.36 -3.65
N GLY A 178 -15.12 -3.55 -2.57
CA GLY A 178 -15.26 -4.69 -1.65
C GLY A 178 -15.82 -4.29 -0.28
N HIS A 179 -15.80 -5.23 0.66
CA HIS A 179 -15.94 -4.94 2.09
C HIS A 179 -14.65 -4.33 2.67
N TYR A 180 -13.50 -4.73 2.12
CA TYR A 180 -12.17 -4.25 2.50
C TYR A 180 -11.39 -3.84 1.25
N ASP A 181 -11.16 -2.54 1.12
CA ASP A 181 -10.45 -1.90 0.01
C ASP A 181 -9.08 -1.43 0.51
N PHE A 182 -8.02 -2.11 0.09
CA PHE A 182 -6.65 -1.83 0.51
C PHE A 182 -5.97 -0.90 -0.51
N TYR A 183 -5.44 0.22 -0.05
CA TYR A 183 -4.71 1.20 -0.87
C TYR A 183 -3.22 1.25 -0.45
N PRO A 184 -2.41 0.22 -0.77
CA PRO A 184 -0.96 0.26 -0.59
C PRO A 184 -0.36 1.50 -1.25
N ASN A 185 0.45 2.22 -0.48
CA ASN A 185 1.07 3.50 -0.87
C ASN A 185 0.05 4.57 -1.32
N GLY A 186 -1.23 4.43 -0.92
CA GLY A 186 -2.30 5.36 -1.27
C GLY A 186 -2.80 5.24 -2.71
N GLY A 187 -2.59 4.09 -3.37
CA GLY A 187 -3.05 3.81 -4.74
C GLY A 187 -2.35 4.62 -5.84
N SER A 188 -1.24 5.29 -5.53
CA SER A 188 -0.38 5.96 -6.51
C SER A 188 0.66 5.00 -7.12
N PHE A 189 1.59 5.52 -7.92
CA PHE A 189 2.80 4.79 -8.29
C PHE A 189 3.41 4.06 -7.10
N GLN A 190 3.72 2.78 -7.32
CA GLN A 190 4.20 1.89 -6.27
C GLN A 190 5.73 1.97 -6.18
N PRO A 191 6.35 1.84 -5.00
CA PRO A 191 7.81 1.90 -4.86
C PRO A 191 8.53 0.89 -5.78
N GLY A 192 9.56 1.38 -6.48
CA GLY A 192 10.25 0.65 -7.55
C GLY A 192 9.63 0.80 -8.95
N CYS A 193 8.42 1.35 -9.09
CA CYS A 193 7.77 1.63 -10.39
C CYS A 193 7.84 3.13 -10.77
N HIS A 194 8.98 3.78 -10.52
CA HIS A 194 9.08 5.24 -10.57
C HIS A 194 9.39 5.80 -11.97
N PHE A 195 8.85 6.99 -12.24
CA PHE A 195 9.01 7.76 -13.50
C PHE A 195 10.48 8.04 -13.93
N LEU A 196 11.47 7.86 -13.04
CA LEU A 196 12.88 8.01 -13.43
C LEU A 196 13.37 6.82 -14.27
N GLU A 197 12.85 5.62 -14.00
CA GLU A 197 13.04 4.44 -14.85
C GLU A 197 12.33 4.65 -16.19
N LEU A 198 11.15 5.28 -16.18
CA LEU A 198 10.45 5.68 -17.40
C LEU A 198 11.27 6.64 -18.25
N TYR A 199 11.95 7.64 -17.68
CA TYR A 199 12.82 8.53 -18.44
C TYR A 199 14.00 7.79 -19.09
N ARG A 200 14.61 6.82 -18.39
CA ARG A 200 15.65 5.93 -18.96
C ARG A 200 15.09 5.05 -20.09
N HIS A 201 13.98 4.36 -19.85
CA HIS A 201 13.35 3.49 -20.84
C HIS A 201 12.77 4.28 -22.03
N ILE A 202 12.28 5.51 -21.88
CA ILE A 202 11.89 6.36 -23.03
C ILE A 202 13.12 6.73 -23.86
N ALA A 203 14.23 7.11 -23.22
CA ALA A 203 15.48 7.43 -23.92
C ALA A 203 16.11 6.22 -24.65
N GLN A 204 15.75 4.98 -24.26
CA GLN A 204 16.28 3.74 -24.84
C GLN A 204 15.29 3.00 -25.76
N HIS A 205 13.98 3.17 -25.55
CA HIS A 205 12.92 2.36 -26.18
C HIS A 205 11.68 3.19 -26.63
N GLY A 206 11.71 4.51 -26.50
CA GLY A 206 10.62 5.41 -26.91
C GLY A 206 9.34 5.29 -26.08
N PHE A 207 8.21 5.73 -26.64
CA PHE A 207 6.91 5.79 -25.95
C PHE A 207 6.41 4.43 -25.42
N ASN A 208 6.90 3.32 -25.95
CA ASN A 208 6.61 1.96 -25.46
C ASN A 208 6.99 1.74 -23.99
N ALA A 209 7.89 2.56 -23.43
CA ALA A 209 8.23 2.53 -22.02
C ALA A 209 7.06 2.94 -21.09
N ILE A 210 6.13 3.79 -21.56
CA ILE A 210 5.01 4.32 -20.75
C ILE A 210 4.10 3.16 -20.30
N THR A 211 3.86 2.19 -21.18
CA THR A 211 3.03 1.02 -20.85
C THR A 211 3.70 0.13 -19.78
N GLN A 212 5.03 0.02 -19.78
CA GLN A 212 5.78 -0.75 -18.76
C GLN A 212 5.66 -0.13 -17.35
N THR A 213 5.67 1.21 -17.23
CA THR A 213 5.54 1.88 -15.91
C THR A 213 4.13 1.78 -15.35
N ILE A 214 3.11 1.91 -16.21
CA ILE A 214 1.70 1.64 -15.87
C ILE A 214 1.55 0.19 -15.38
N LYS A 215 2.04 -0.76 -16.18
CA LYS A 215 2.03 -2.21 -15.89
C LYS A 215 2.67 -2.53 -14.54
N CYS A 216 3.85 -1.98 -14.23
CA CYS A 216 4.55 -2.22 -12.96
C CYS A 216 3.70 -1.85 -11.72
N SER A 217 2.97 -0.73 -11.77
CA SER A 217 2.11 -0.31 -10.65
C SER A 217 0.80 -1.11 -10.61
N HIS A 218 0.26 -1.51 -11.77
CA HIS A 218 -0.95 -2.31 -11.88
C HIS A 218 -0.74 -3.75 -11.36
N GLU A 219 0.32 -4.42 -11.83
CA GLU A 219 0.72 -5.79 -11.45
C GLU A 219 1.17 -5.90 -9.98
N ARG A 220 1.47 -4.78 -9.31
CA ARG A 220 1.87 -4.77 -7.90
C ARG A 220 0.84 -5.43 -6.99
N SER A 221 -0.45 -5.33 -7.32
CA SER A 221 -1.53 -6.01 -6.60
C SER A 221 -1.34 -7.53 -6.54
N VAL A 222 -0.97 -8.14 -7.68
CA VAL A 222 -0.65 -9.58 -7.81
C VAL A 222 0.59 -9.92 -6.98
N HIS A 223 1.65 -9.13 -7.09
CA HIS A 223 2.87 -9.33 -6.30
C HIS A 223 2.62 -9.25 -4.79
N LEU A 224 1.81 -8.28 -4.32
CA LEU A 224 1.44 -8.14 -2.91
C LEU A 224 0.57 -9.31 -2.41
N PHE A 225 -0.32 -9.84 -3.26
CA PHE A 225 -1.11 -11.01 -2.91
C PHE A 225 -0.25 -12.28 -2.80
N ILE A 226 0.65 -12.52 -3.76
CA ILE A 226 1.61 -13.64 -3.71
C ILE A 226 2.54 -13.52 -2.49
N ASP A 227 3.01 -12.32 -2.18
CA ASP A 227 3.86 -12.05 -1.01
C ASP A 227 3.15 -12.42 0.31
N SER A 228 1.84 -12.16 0.41
CA SER A 228 1.04 -12.54 1.59
C SER A 228 0.88 -14.05 1.81
N LEU A 229 1.02 -14.85 0.74
CA LEU A 229 1.02 -16.32 0.79
C LEU A 229 2.41 -16.84 1.17
N LEU A 230 3.45 -16.42 0.46
CA LEU A 230 4.83 -16.88 0.68
C LEU A 230 5.37 -16.46 2.05
N HIS A 231 4.98 -15.26 2.51
CA HIS A 231 5.48 -14.66 3.75
C HIS A 231 4.39 -14.56 4.83
N ALA A 232 3.63 -15.64 5.02
CA ALA A 232 2.53 -15.71 5.99
C ALA A 232 2.91 -15.30 7.43
N GLY A 233 4.15 -15.54 7.88
CA GLY A 233 4.66 -15.10 9.18
C GLY A 233 4.98 -13.60 9.27
N THR A 234 5.10 -12.91 8.14
CA THR A 234 5.43 -11.47 8.04
C THR A 234 4.44 -10.74 7.13
N GLN A 235 3.14 -10.95 7.33
CA GLN A 235 2.07 -10.24 6.63
C GLN A 235 2.11 -8.72 6.90
N SER A 236 1.81 -7.94 5.87
CA SER A 236 1.69 -6.48 5.92
C SER A 236 0.38 -6.05 6.59
N MET A 237 0.46 -5.12 7.55
CA MET A 237 -0.69 -4.58 8.27
C MET A 237 -1.21 -3.31 7.61
N ALA A 238 -2.53 -3.23 7.43
CA ALA A 238 -3.22 -2.06 6.88
C ALA A 238 -4.23 -1.48 7.89
N TYR A 239 -4.43 -0.17 7.82
CA TYR A 239 -5.11 0.62 8.84
C TYR A 239 -6.28 1.41 8.24
N LEU A 240 -7.48 1.26 8.79
CA LEU A 240 -8.67 2.01 8.36
C LEU A 240 -8.44 3.51 8.52
N CYS A 241 -8.50 4.24 7.39
CA CYS A 241 -8.26 5.67 7.33
C CYS A 241 -9.20 6.34 6.33
N ARG A 242 -9.25 7.69 6.33
CA ARG A 242 -10.06 8.46 5.37
C ARG A 242 -9.38 8.52 3.99
N ASP A 243 -8.08 8.76 4.02
CA ASP A 243 -7.21 9.09 2.90
C ASP A 243 -5.73 8.85 3.29
N MET A 244 -4.83 8.89 2.30
CA MET A 244 -3.39 8.67 2.50
C MET A 244 -2.73 9.80 3.30
N ASP A 245 -3.26 11.02 3.25
CA ASP A 245 -2.66 12.19 3.89
C ASP A 245 -2.93 12.20 5.41
N SER A 246 -4.10 11.71 5.83
CA SER A 246 -4.41 11.38 7.22
C SER A 246 -3.58 10.20 7.74
N PHE A 247 -3.21 9.27 6.84
CA PHE A 247 -2.38 8.13 7.17
C PHE A 247 -0.90 8.51 7.37
N SER A 248 -0.33 9.34 6.48
CA SER A 248 1.05 9.84 6.57
C SER A 248 1.31 10.79 7.76
N GLN A 249 0.27 11.48 8.24
CA GLN A 249 0.29 12.20 9.53
C GLN A 249 0.23 11.25 10.76
N GLY A 250 0.14 9.94 10.53
CA GLY A 250 0.09 8.89 11.55
C GLY A 250 -1.24 8.77 12.30
N LEU A 251 -2.30 9.48 11.88
CA LEU A 251 -3.54 9.62 12.65
C LEU A 251 -4.30 8.30 12.81
N CYS A 252 -4.17 7.39 11.85
CA CYS A 252 -4.99 6.19 11.72
C CYS A 252 -4.40 4.89 12.31
N LEU A 253 -3.20 4.93 12.90
CA LEU A 253 -2.46 3.77 13.42
C LEU A 253 -3.09 3.17 14.69
N SER A 254 -4.29 2.59 14.59
CA SER A 254 -5.05 2.03 15.73
C SER A 254 -6.01 0.92 15.31
N CYS A 255 -5.75 -0.31 15.76
CA CYS A 255 -6.50 -1.51 15.39
C CYS A 255 -7.72 -1.83 16.26
N LYS A 256 -7.97 -1.04 17.32
CA LYS A 256 -9.17 -1.17 18.18
C LYS A 256 -10.46 -1.19 17.34
N LYS A 257 -11.43 -2.03 17.70
CA LYS A 257 -12.73 -2.21 16.99
C LYS A 257 -12.57 -2.57 15.50
N GLY A 258 -11.75 -3.58 15.19
CA GLY A 258 -11.62 -4.14 13.83
C GLY A 258 -11.03 -3.18 12.78
N ARG A 259 -10.37 -2.09 13.22
CA ARG A 259 -9.84 -1.01 12.37
C ARG A 259 -8.54 -1.34 11.64
N CYS A 260 -8.05 -2.57 11.75
CA CYS A 260 -6.94 -3.06 10.94
C CYS A 260 -7.30 -4.41 10.32
N ASN A 261 -6.63 -4.70 9.20
CA ASN A 261 -6.57 -6.03 8.64
C ASN A 261 -5.18 -6.30 8.05
N THR A 262 -4.87 -7.56 7.85
CA THR A 262 -3.71 -8.01 7.06
C THR A 262 -4.03 -7.87 5.57
N LEU A 263 -3.01 -7.65 4.73
CA LEU A 263 -3.17 -7.57 3.27
C LEU A 263 -3.11 -8.98 2.63
N GLY A 264 -3.96 -9.22 1.63
CA GLY A 264 -3.85 -10.38 0.71
C GLY A 264 -4.64 -11.63 1.14
N TYR A 265 -4.01 -12.79 1.17
CA TYR A 265 -4.73 -14.06 1.33
C TYR A 265 -5.38 -14.20 2.72
N HIS A 266 -4.68 -13.82 3.79
CA HIS A 266 -5.13 -14.01 5.17
C HIS A 266 -5.95 -12.83 5.75
N VAL A 267 -6.60 -12.04 4.89
CA VAL A 267 -7.54 -10.97 5.27
C VAL A 267 -8.63 -11.54 6.18
N ARG A 268 -8.80 -10.98 7.39
CA ARG A 268 -9.89 -11.36 8.30
C ARG A 268 -11.23 -11.00 7.67
N GLN A 269 -12.02 -12.02 7.36
CA GLN A 269 -13.34 -11.88 6.76
C GLN A 269 -14.33 -11.42 7.83
N GLU A 270 -15.06 -10.34 7.56
CA GLU A 270 -16.13 -9.82 8.41
C GLU A 270 -17.29 -9.37 7.50
N PRO A 271 -18.48 -10.01 7.57
CA PRO A 271 -19.67 -9.52 6.88
C PRO A 271 -20.05 -8.13 7.41
N GLN A 272 -19.91 -7.09 6.59
CA GLN A 272 -20.08 -5.69 6.98
C GLN A 272 -20.82 -4.92 5.87
N SER A 273 -21.91 -4.23 6.21
CA SER A 273 -22.73 -3.48 5.26
C SER A 273 -22.10 -2.18 4.71
N LYS A 274 -20.81 -1.94 4.97
CA LYS A 274 -20.07 -0.75 4.52
C LYS A 274 -18.61 -1.07 4.23
N SER A 275 -18.19 -0.74 3.00
CA SER A 275 -16.81 -0.81 2.53
C SER A 275 -15.83 -0.04 3.42
N LYS A 276 -14.67 -0.63 3.71
CA LYS A 276 -13.61 -0.07 4.56
C LYS A 276 -12.38 0.25 3.70
N ARG A 277 -11.91 1.49 3.70
CA ARG A 277 -10.65 1.89 3.06
C ARG A 277 -9.46 1.77 4.02
N LEU A 278 -8.54 0.84 3.76
CA LEU A 278 -7.36 0.61 4.58
C LEU A 278 -6.09 1.06 3.85
N PHE A 279 -5.21 1.75 4.58
CA PHE A 279 -3.97 2.30 4.05
C PHE A 279 -2.76 1.66 4.73
N LEU A 280 -1.69 1.49 3.96
CA LEU A 280 -0.38 1.02 4.39
C LEU A 280 0.70 1.56 3.45
N VAL A 281 1.95 1.56 3.89
CA VAL A 281 3.12 1.68 3.02
C VAL A 281 3.67 0.27 2.74
N THR A 282 4.35 0.10 1.62
CA THR A 282 5.15 -1.10 1.30
C THR A 282 6.52 -0.67 0.78
N ARG A 283 7.53 -1.53 0.86
CA ARG A 283 8.82 -1.26 0.20
C ARG A 283 8.82 -1.67 -1.28
N ALA A 284 9.92 -1.41 -1.99
CA ALA A 284 10.01 -1.64 -3.44
C ALA A 284 10.14 -3.12 -3.86
N GLN A 285 10.66 -4.00 -3.01
CA GLN A 285 10.97 -5.41 -3.31
C GLN A 285 10.40 -6.36 -2.23
N SER A 286 10.11 -7.62 -2.58
CA SER A 286 9.61 -8.63 -1.63
C SER A 286 10.69 -9.00 -0.57
N PRO A 287 10.32 -9.43 0.66
CA PRO A 287 9.01 -9.27 1.30
C PRO A 287 8.60 -7.79 1.38
N PHE A 288 7.39 -7.43 0.96
CA PHE A 288 7.02 -6.03 0.76
C PHE A 288 6.70 -5.27 2.06
N LYS A 289 6.68 -5.98 3.20
CA LYS A 289 6.33 -5.45 4.52
C LYS A 289 7.26 -4.32 5.00
N VAL A 290 6.66 -3.34 5.65
CA VAL A 290 7.32 -2.37 6.52
C VAL A 290 6.66 -2.36 7.91
N TYR A 291 7.35 -1.79 8.89
CA TYR A 291 6.87 -1.58 10.25
C TYR A 291 6.54 -0.10 10.46
N HIS A 292 5.34 0.20 10.92
CA HIS A 292 4.80 1.56 11.00
C HIS A 292 4.93 2.13 12.41
N TYR A 293 5.39 3.36 12.54
CA TYR A 293 5.56 4.04 13.83
C TYR A 293 4.98 5.45 13.77
N ASN A 294 4.06 5.79 14.67
CA ASN A 294 3.66 7.18 14.89
C ASN A 294 4.64 7.82 15.89
N PHE A 295 5.34 8.87 15.46
CA PHE A 295 6.12 9.75 16.33
C PHE A 295 5.35 11.04 16.59
N LYS A 296 5.06 11.32 17.87
CA LYS A 296 4.52 12.61 18.32
C LYS A 296 5.57 13.35 19.12
N ILE A 297 6.03 14.46 18.56
CA ILE A 297 7.12 15.28 19.09
C ILE A 297 6.57 16.67 19.41
N HIS A 298 6.83 17.15 20.62
CA HIS A 298 6.42 18.47 21.06
C HIS A 298 7.63 19.40 21.08
N PHE A 299 7.62 20.41 20.20
CA PHE A 299 8.68 21.40 20.08
C PHE A 299 8.23 22.74 20.68
N ILE A 300 9.08 23.32 21.51
CA ILE A 300 8.95 24.71 21.97
C ILE A 300 10.09 25.49 21.33
N ASN A 301 9.75 26.33 20.34
CA ASN A 301 10.70 27.20 19.66
C ASN A 301 10.93 28.47 20.51
N GLN A 302 12.19 28.83 20.73
CA GLN A 302 12.61 30.03 21.43
C GLN A 302 12.84 31.24 20.49
N SER A 303 12.65 31.05 19.18
CA SER A 303 12.58 32.11 18.17
C SER A 303 11.13 32.40 17.77
N GLU A 304 10.83 33.67 17.50
CA GLU A 304 9.56 34.09 16.87
C GLU A 304 9.51 33.73 15.38
N LYS A 305 10.65 33.57 14.71
CA LYS A 305 10.72 33.29 13.27
C LYS A 305 10.74 31.77 13.01
N PRO A 306 9.82 31.23 12.18
CA PRO A 306 9.78 29.80 11.88
C PRO A 306 10.93 29.41 10.95
N THR A 307 11.92 28.69 11.48
CA THR A 307 13.02 28.15 10.67
C THR A 307 12.59 26.84 9.99
N GLN A 308 12.70 26.76 8.66
CA GLN A 308 12.64 25.47 7.96
C GLN A 308 13.87 24.65 8.34
N THR A 309 13.63 23.44 8.85
CA THR A 309 14.66 22.65 9.54
C THR A 309 14.57 21.17 9.16
N THR A 310 15.74 20.56 9.01
CA THR A 310 15.92 19.14 8.76
C THR A 310 16.54 18.48 9.98
N PHE A 311 16.07 17.28 10.30
CA PHE A 311 16.54 16.49 11.44
C PHE A 311 16.89 15.09 10.98
N THR A 312 17.97 14.54 11.53
CA THR A 312 18.29 13.12 11.39
C THR A 312 17.89 12.41 12.68
N MET A 313 16.93 11.48 12.58
CA MET A 313 16.57 10.61 13.68
C MET A 313 17.17 9.22 13.46
N SER A 314 17.97 8.73 14.41
CA SER A 314 18.49 7.36 14.40
C SER A 314 17.76 6.53 15.45
N LEU A 315 17.04 5.49 15.01
CA LEU A 315 16.29 4.57 15.85
C LEU A 315 17.12 3.33 16.15
N LEU A 316 17.20 2.93 17.42
CA LEU A 316 17.88 1.71 17.87
C LEU A 316 16.91 0.86 18.69
N GLY A 317 16.67 -0.38 18.24
CA GLY A 317 15.82 -1.35 18.92
C GLY A 317 16.58 -2.56 19.49
N THR A 318 15.85 -3.48 20.14
CA THR A 318 16.41 -4.65 20.82
C THR A 318 17.12 -5.66 19.91
N LYS A 319 16.99 -5.55 18.58
CA LYS A 319 17.75 -6.34 17.60
C LYS A 319 19.05 -5.66 17.15
N GLU A 320 19.52 -4.66 17.90
CA GLU A 320 20.76 -3.87 17.74
C GLU A 320 20.94 -3.12 16.40
N LYS A 321 20.02 -3.29 15.45
CA LYS A 321 20.01 -2.57 14.17
C LYS A 321 19.62 -1.11 14.39
N MET A 322 20.54 -0.22 14.06
CA MET A 322 20.27 1.22 13.98
C MET A 322 19.70 1.58 12.60
N GLN A 323 18.67 2.43 12.56
CA GLN A 323 18.05 2.94 11.33
C GLN A 323 18.06 4.46 11.34
N LYS A 324 18.73 5.08 10.36
CA LYS A 324 18.86 6.54 10.22
C LYS A 324 17.82 7.08 9.25
N ILE A 325 17.07 8.11 9.66
CA ILE A 325 15.88 8.59 8.96
C ILE A 325 15.92 10.12 8.90
N PRO A 326 15.95 10.75 7.71
CA PRO A 326 15.78 12.18 7.59
C PRO A 326 14.32 12.59 7.81
N ILE A 327 14.11 13.70 8.49
CA ILE A 327 12.80 14.33 8.75
C ILE A 327 12.88 15.79 8.33
N THR A 328 12.04 16.20 7.39
CA THR A 328 11.93 17.58 6.92
C THR A 328 10.66 18.21 7.48
N LEU A 329 10.75 19.45 8.00
CA LEU A 329 9.59 20.20 8.50
C LEU A 329 9.26 21.37 7.57
N ASP A 330 8.53 21.08 6.49
CA ASP A 330 8.27 22.01 5.36
C ASP A 330 7.59 23.31 5.76
N LYS A 331 6.78 23.31 6.83
CA LYS A 331 6.06 24.48 7.35
C LYS A 331 6.77 25.19 8.51
N GLY A 332 8.03 24.84 8.75
CA GLY A 332 8.85 25.36 9.87
C GLY A 332 8.32 24.96 11.26
N ILE A 333 9.07 25.36 12.29
CA ILE A 333 8.69 25.13 13.69
C ILE A 333 8.01 26.37 14.27
N ALA A 334 6.67 26.33 14.33
CA ALA A 334 5.88 27.26 15.12
C ALA A 334 6.10 26.96 16.62
N SER A 335 6.10 28.00 17.47
CA SER A 335 6.31 27.78 18.91
C SER A 335 5.15 27.02 19.56
N ASN A 336 5.46 26.26 20.62
CA ASN A 336 4.54 25.48 21.43
C ASN A 336 3.61 24.54 20.63
N LYS A 337 4.16 23.78 19.67
CA LYS A 337 3.36 22.91 18.78
C LYS A 337 3.80 21.45 18.82
N THR A 338 2.82 20.56 18.87
CA THR A 338 3.02 19.10 18.74
C THR A 338 2.87 18.69 17.28
N TYR A 339 3.91 18.07 16.74
CA TYR A 339 3.95 17.50 15.39
C TYR A 339 3.74 15.98 15.47
N SER A 340 3.17 15.39 14.42
CA SER A 340 2.79 13.97 14.34
C SER A 340 3.23 13.43 12.98
N PHE A 341 4.02 12.36 12.98
CA PHE A 341 4.62 11.77 11.78
C PHE A 341 4.37 10.27 11.75
N LEU A 342 3.95 9.71 10.60
CA LEU A 342 4.20 8.31 10.30
C LEU A 342 5.66 8.17 9.83
N ILE A 343 6.37 7.23 10.42
CA ILE A 343 7.68 6.77 9.97
C ILE A 343 7.60 5.26 9.75
N THR A 344 8.24 4.76 8.69
CA THR A 344 8.22 3.35 8.31
C THR A 344 9.63 2.78 8.26
N LEU A 345 9.80 1.55 8.78
CA LEU A 345 11.06 0.81 8.73
C LEU A 345 10.90 -0.43 7.84
N GLU A 346 11.84 -0.65 6.92
CA GLU A 346 11.87 -1.86 6.07
C GLU A 346 12.43 -3.09 6.81
N VAL A 347 12.98 -2.89 8.01
CA VAL A 347 13.64 -3.91 8.82
C VAL A 347 13.04 -3.93 10.22
N ASP A 348 12.81 -5.13 10.75
CA ASP A 348 12.42 -5.32 12.14
C ASP A 348 13.61 -5.04 13.08
N ILE A 349 13.50 -3.96 13.86
CA ILE A 349 14.47 -3.57 14.89
C ILE A 349 14.16 -4.18 16.27
N GLY A 350 13.06 -4.94 16.41
CA GLY A 350 12.52 -5.36 17.70
C GLY A 350 11.79 -4.22 18.41
N GLU A 351 11.86 -4.20 19.74
CA GLU A 351 11.29 -3.12 20.54
C GLU A 351 12.20 -1.90 20.51
N LEU A 352 11.67 -0.67 20.36
CA LEU A 352 12.49 0.54 20.30
C LEU A 352 13.08 0.88 21.69
N VAL A 353 14.41 0.96 21.79
CA VAL A 353 15.14 1.17 23.05
C VAL A 353 15.63 2.61 23.19
N MET A 354 16.18 3.17 22.12
CA MET A 354 16.82 4.48 22.09
C MET A 354 16.50 5.22 20.80
N ILE A 355 16.38 6.54 20.91
CA ILE A 355 16.25 7.48 19.79
C ILE A 355 17.39 8.49 19.89
N LYS A 356 18.24 8.56 18.87
CA LYS A 356 19.16 9.69 18.65
C LYS A 356 18.45 10.69 17.75
N PHE A 357 18.48 11.98 18.11
CA PHE A 357 17.82 13.04 17.37
C PHE A 357 18.80 14.20 17.16
N LYS A 358 19.17 14.46 15.91
CA LYS A 358 20.18 15.46 15.50
C LYS A 358 19.53 16.53 14.63
N TRP A 359 19.85 17.80 14.89
CA TRP A 359 19.46 18.92 14.02
C TRP A 359 20.54 19.10 12.94
N GLU A 360 20.18 18.90 11.67
CA GLU A 360 21.10 19.16 10.56
C GLU A 360 21.15 20.66 10.23
N SER A 361 22.37 21.19 10.03
CA SER A 361 22.55 22.56 9.57
C SER A 361 22.28 22.65 8.06
N SER A 362 21.54 23.67 7.64
CA SER A 362 21.47 24.06 6.23
C SER A 362 22.83 24.62 5.80
N ALA A 363 23.59 23.84 5.03
CA ALA A 363 24.97 24.16 4.63
C ALA A 363 25.11 25.55 3.97
N VAL A 364 24.06 25.99 3.26
CA VAL A 364 23.94 27.34 2.69
C VAL A 364 24.16 28.43 3.75
N TRP A 365 23.45 28.36 4.87
CA TRP A 365 23.52 29.38 5.92
C TRP A 365 24.79 29.27 6.77
N ALA A 366 25.33 28.07 6.96
CA ALA A 366 26.62 27.89 7.62
C ALA A 366 27.76 28.58 6.83
N ASN A 367 27.82 28.35 5.51
CA ASN A 367 28.85 28.95 4.66
C ASN A 367 28.66 30.47 4.51
N VAL A 368 27.43 30.95 4.35
CA VAL A 368 27.13 32.40 4.31
C VAL A 368 27.57 33.07 5.61
N TRP A 369 27.27 32.49 6.78
CA TRP A 369 27.61 33.14 8.05
C TRP A 369 29.11 33.12 8.37
N ASN A 370 29.81 32.02 8.03
CA ASN A 370 31.27 31.96 8.14
C ASN A 370 31.95 33.09 7.32
N THR A 371 31.45 33.35 6.10
CA THR A 371 31.94 34.45 5.24
C THR A 371 31.58 35.84 5.79
N VAL A 372 30.45 36.01 6.47
CA VAL A 372 30.10 37.28 7.13
C VAL A 372 31.01 37.54 8.35
N GLN A 373 31.36 36.50 9.10
CA GLN A 373 32.21 36.63 10.30
C GLN A 373 33.68 36.99 10.00
N THR A 374 34.21 36.63 8.83
CA THR A 374 35.55 37.07 8.41
C THR A 374 35.58 38.52 7.92
N ILE A 375 34.43 39.08 7.50
CA ILE A 375 34.31 40.46 6.99
C ILE A 375 33.97 41.45 8.12
N ILE A 376 33.19 41.03 9.14
CA ILE A 376 32.81 41.90 10.27
C ILE A 376 33.12 41.21 11.61
N PRO A 377 34.35 41.37 12.15
CA PRO A 377 34.78 40.72 13.40
C PRO A 377 34.00 41.12 14.65
N TRP A 378 33.34 42.28 14.60
CA TRP A 378 32.67 42.93 15.74
C TRP A 378 31.13 42.86 15.68
N GLY A 379 30.57 42.05 14.76
CA GLY A 379 29.13 41.79 14.72
C GLY A 379 28.67 40.94 15.91
N PRO A 380 27.44 41.14 16.44
CA PRO A 380 26.91 40.26 17.47
C PRO A 380 26.83 38.81 16.96
N ARG A 381 27.29 37.86 17.77
CA ARG A 381 27.23 36.43 17.41
C ARG A 381 25.78 36.02 17.15
N PRO A 382 25.49 35.18 16.13
CA PRO A 382 24.14 34.73 15.86
C PRO A 382 23.65 33.90 17.05
N HIS A 383 22.66 34.42 17.78
CA HIS A 383 21.96 33.63 18.78
C HIS A 383 21.10 32.58 18.06
N HIS A 384 21.70 31.42 17.77
CA HIS A 384 20.99 30.25 17.28
C HIS A 384 20.00 29.79 18.37
N SER A 385 18.75 30.24 18.25
CA SER A 385 17.66 29.88 19.15
C SER A 385 17.48 28.35 19.16
N GLY A 386 17.79 27.73 20.29
CA GLY A 386 17.68 26.30 20.44
C GLY A 386 16.23 25.83 20.56
N LEU A 387 15.98 24.61 20.10
CA LEU A 387 14.66 23.98 20.14
C LEU A 387 14.53 23.17 21.43
N LEU A 388 13.61 23.54 22.30
CA LEU A 388 13.37 22.80 23.54
C LEU A 388 12.54 21.54 23.25
N LEU A 389 13.15 20.37 23.46
CA LEU A 389 12.59 19.05 23.15
C LEU A 389 12.56 18.17 24.41
N LYS A 390 11.39 18.09 25.08
CA LYS A 390 11.26 17.41 26.38
C LYS A 390 11.02 15.90 26.26
N THR A 391 10.05 15.48 25.44
CA THR A 391 9.60 14.08 25.34
C THR A 391 9.19 13.71 23.92
N ILE A 392 9.57 12.51 23.48
CA ILE A 392 9.10 11.90 22.24
C ILE A 392 8.13 10.78 22.60
N ARG A 393 6.88 10.87 22.13
CA ARG A 393 5.88 9.80 22.30
C ARG A 393 5.82 8.97 21.02
N VAL A 394 6.01 7.65 21.14
CA VAL A 394 6.02 6.73 20.00
C VAL A 394 4.89 5.73 20.15
N LYS A 395 4.23 5.38 19.03
CA LYS A 395 3.37 4.21 18.96
C LYS A 395 3.78 3.32 17.79
N ALA A 396 4.11 2.05 18.08
CA ALA A 396 4.25 1.02 17.07
C ALA A 396 2.87 0.62 16.52
N GLY A 397 2.77 0.46 15.20
CA GLY A 397 1.55 0.08 14.50
C GLY A 397 1.24 -1.40 14.72
N GLU A 398 2.18 -2.27 14.36
CA GLU A 398 1.96 -3.72 14.28
C GLU A 398 1.71 -4.32 15.68
N THR A 399 2.50 -3.93 16.69
CA THR A 399 2.32 -4.39 18.09
C THR A 399 1.30 -3.55 18.88
N GLN A 400 0.81 -2.45 18.30
CA GLN A 400 -0.01 -1.42 18.97
C GLN A 400 0.63 -0.76 20.22
N GLN A 401 1.87 -1.11 20.59
CA GLN A 401 2.55 -0.67 21.79
C GLN A 401 2.77 0.85 21.81
N ARG A 402 2.64 1.47 22.98
CA ARG A 402 2.94 2.88 23.23
C ARG A 402 4.19 2.99 24.10
N MET A 403 5.10 3.88 23.72
CA MET A 403 6.37 4.13 24.42
C MET A 403 6.55 5.64 24.57
N THR A 404 7.19 6.08 25.66
CA THR A 404 7.59 7.49 25.84
C THR A 404 9.07 7.56 26.14
N PHE A 405 9.78 8.39 25.38
CA PHE A 405 11.21 8.61 25.50
C PHE A 405 11.48 10.01 26.04
N CYS A 406 12.39 10.07 27.00
CA CYS A 406 12.82 11.28 27.70
C CYS A 406 14.29 11.54 27.37
N SER A 407 14.71 12.81 27.35
CA SER A 407 16.12 13.16 27.17
C SER A 407 16.97 12.45 28.24
N GLU A 408 18.10 11.89 27.82
CA GLU A 408 19.06 11.21 28.69
C GLU A 408 19.67 12.21 29.68
N ASN A 409 20.19 13.32 29.18
CA ASN A 409 20.57 14.48 29.98
C ASN A 409 19.29 15.28 30.36
N THR A 410 19.06 15.54 31.65
CA THR A 410 17.96 16.41 32.14
C THR A 410 18.27 17.90 32.06
N ASP A 411 19.56 18.24 32.06
CA ASP A 411 20.05 19.56 32.45
C ASP A 411 20.27 20.42 31.19
N ASP A 412 20.61 19.76 30.07
CA ASP A 412 20.48 20.33 28.73
C ASP A 412 19.31 19.68 27.94
N LEU A 413 18.17 20.36 27.92
CA LEU A 413 17.00 20.03 27.08
C LEU A 413 16.92 20.85 25.77
N GLN A 414 17.84 21.78 25.55
CA GLN A 414 17.84 22.70 24.40
C GLN A 414 18.64 22.10 23.22
N LEU A 415 17.97 21.62 22.17
CA LEU A 415 18.64 21.13 20.96
C LEU A 415 19.16 22.30 20.12
N ARG A 416 20.46 22.34 19.88
CA ARG A 416 21.14 23.34 19.02
C ARG A 416 21.39 22.77 17.61
N PRO A 417 21.64 23.61 16.59
CA PRO A 417 22.09 23.13 15.29
C PRO A 417 23.35 22.26 15.42
N THR A 418 23.48 21.27 14.53
CA THR A 418 24.52 20.21 14.48
C THR A 418 24.62 19.27 15.70
N GLN A 419 24.03 19.62 16.84
CA GLN A 419 23.99 18.79 18.05
C GLN A 419 23.11 17.54 17.85
N GLU A 420 23.60 16.38 18.32
CA GLU A 420 22.81 15.17 18.53
C GLU A 420 22.38 15.08 20.01
N LYS A 421 21.14 14.62 20.26
CA LYS A 421 20.66 14.28 21.61
C LYS A 421 20.08 12.87 21.68
N ILE A 422 20.30 12.22 22.81
CA ILE A 422 19.89 10.85 23.08
C ILE A 422 18.63 10.86 23.95
N PHE A 423 17.63 10.07 23.54
CA PHE A 423 16.36 9.87 24.25
C PHE A 423 16.16 8.38 24.53
N VAL A 424 15.90 8.05 25.80
CA VAL A 424 15.71 6.69 26.31
C VAL A 424 14.33 6.55 26.94
N LYS A 425 13.80 5.32 27.07
CA LYS A 425 12.47 5.09 27.68
C LYS A 425 12.40 5.71 29.08
N CYS A 426 11.39 6.55 29.33
CA CYS A 426 11.28 7.29 30.60
C CYS A 426 11.17 6.37 31.84
N GLU A 427 10.61 5.17 31.67
CA GLU A 427 10.45 4.17 32.74
C GLU A 427 11.79 3.63 33.27
N LEU A 428 12.80 3.46 32.39
CA LEU A 428 14.15 3.09 32.80
C LEU A 428 14.78 4.20 33.65
N LYS A 429 14.55 5.47 33.30
CA LYS A 429 15.02 6.63 34.08
C LYS A 429 14.41 6.68 35.49
N SER A 430 13.16 6.23 35.67
CA SER A 430 12.53 6.12 36.99
C SER A 430 13.22 5.07 37.89
N LYS A 431 13.66 3.93 37.32
CA LYS A 431 14.44 2.92 38.06
C LYS A 431 15.83 3.43 38.42
N ILE A 432 16.55 4.01 37.46
CA ILE A 432 17.90 4.56 37.67
C ILE A 432 17.89 5.69 38.71
N SER A 433 16.90 6.59 38.66
CA SER A 433 16.73 7.64 39.67
C SER A 433 16.53 7.06 41.08
N LYS A 434 15.74 5.99 41.23
CA LYS A 434 15.54 5.31 42.52
C LYS A 434 16.77 4.54 43.01
N GLN A 435 17.66 4.12 42.11
CA GLN A 435 18.96 3.50 42.47
C GLN A 435 20.07 4.51 42.77
N LYS A 436 19.89 5.80 42.48
CA LYS A 436 20.80 6.90 42.90
C LYS A 436 20.37 7.60 44.20
N ILE A 437 19.31 7.11 44.84
CA ILE A 437 18.72 7.63 46.10
C ILE A 437 18.72 6.50 47.16
N ARG A 438 19.62 5.54 47.00
CA ARG A 438 20.02 4.47 47.93
C ARG A 438 21.53 4.30 47.83
#